data_AF-A0A3B9TD04-F1
#
_entry.id   AF-A0A3B9TD04-F1
#
_cell.length_a   1.000
_cell.length_b   1.000
_cell.length_c   1.000
_cell.angle_alpha   90.00
_cell.angle_beta   90.00
_cell.angle_gamma   90.00
#
_symmetry.space_group_name_H-M   'P 1'
#
loop_
_entity.id
_entity.type
_entity.pdbx_description
1 polymer ?
#
loop_
_entity_poly.entity_id
_entity_poly.type
_entity_poly.pdbx_seq_one_letter_code
_entity_poly.pdbx_strand_id
1 'polypeptide(L)' 'MSKEKKIHTGFRITKENHELLSFYEKNLGISRTSVLELILTVSGKDKSMMLTLLKKAIS' A
#
# COMPACT_ATOMS: atom_id res chain seq x y z
N MET A 1 18.88 -4.18 14.77
CA MET A 1 18.06 -4.47 13.58
C MET A 1 18.78 -3.90 12.37
N SER A 2 19.19 -4.72 11.40
CA SER A 2 19.82 -4.19 10.18
C SER A 2 18.85 -3.23 9.50
N LYS A 3 19.26 -1.99 9.26
CA LYS A 3 18.44 -1.03 8.52
C LYS A 3 18.25 -1.59 7.11
N GLU A 4 17.06 -2.14 6.81
CA GLU A 4 16.71 -2.54 5.46
C GLU A 4 16.92 -1.35 4.52
N LYS A 5 17.48 -1.63 3.33
CA LYS A 5 17.71 -0.59 2.32
C LYS A 5 16.36 -0.13 1.77
N LYS A 6 15.89 1.05 2.19
CA LYS A 6 14.69 1.68 1.65
C LYS A 6 15.00 2.34 0.30
N ILE A 7 14.10 2.16 -0.67
CA ILE A 7 14.17 2.81 -1.99
C ILE A 7 13.21 4.01 -1.97
N HIS A 8 13.70 5.19 -2.34
CA HIS A 8 12.84 6.36 -2.50
C HIS A 8 12.14 6.29 -3.87
N THR A 9 10.81 6.35 -3.87
CA THR A 9 10.01 6.26 -5.10
C THR A 9 9.00 7.41 -5.13
N GLY A 10 8.95 8.13 -6.25
CA GLY A 10 7.92 9.12 -6.54
C GLY A 10 6.87 8.55 -7.48
N PHE A 11 5.59 8.65 -7.11
CA PHE A 11 4.47 8.30 -7.99
C PHE A 11 3.29 9.22 -7.72
N ARG A 12 2.39 9.31 -8.70
CA ARG A 12 1.13 10.07 -8.60
C ARG A 12 -0.02 9.10 -8.37
N ILE A 13 -0.96 9.48 -7.52
CA ILE A 13 -2.19 8.74 -7.25
C ILE A 13 -3.39 9.67 -7.37
N THR A 14 -4.57 9.10 -7.54
CA THR A 14 -5.83 9.87 -7.51
C THR A 14 -6.06 10.48 -6.13
N LYS A 15 -6.87 11.53 -6.09
CA LYS A 15 -7.24 12.21 -4.84
C LYS A 15 -7.93 11.24 -3.86
N GLU A 16 -8.84 10.40 -4.34
CA GLU A 16 -9.55 9.41 -3.53
C GLU A 16 -8.57 8.42 -2.88
N ASN A 17 -7.59 7.92 -3.63
CA ASN A 17 -6.56 7.03 -3.08
C ASN A 17 -5.67 7.75 -2.06
N HIS A 18 -5.39 9.03 -2.27
CA HIS A 18 -4.65 9.85 -1.31
C HIS A 18 -5.42 10.06 0.01
N GLU A 19 -6.73 10.30 -0.08
CA GLU A 19 -7.63 10.41 1.07
C GLU A 19 -7.74 9.08 1.83
N LEU A 20 -7.86 7.96 1.11
CA LEU A 20 -7.85 6.62 1.70
C LEU A 20 -6.56 6.33 2.48
N LEU A 21 -5.40 6.67 1.90
CA LEU A 21 -4.12 6.53 2.62
C LEU A 21 -4.09 7.42 3.87
N SER A 22 -4.62 8.64 3.80
CA SER A 22 -4.70 9.56 4.93
C SER A 22 -5.64 9.05 6.05
N PHE A 23 -6.71 8.34 5.68
CA PHE A 23 -7.59 7.67 6.64
C PHE A 23 -6.82 6.61 7.44
N TYR A 24 -6.10 5.70 6.76
CA TYR A 24 -5.32 4.67 7.45
C TYR A 24 -4.17 5.25 8.27
N GLU A 25 -3.49 6.28 7.75
CA GLU A 25 -2.43 6.99 8.46
C GLU A 25 -2.91 7.47 9.84
N LYS A 26 -4.08 8.13 9.88
CA LYS A 26 -4.70 8.63 11.12
C LYS A 26 -5.15 7.53 12.06
N ASN A 27 -5.79 6.48 11.54
CA ASN A 27 -6.35 5.42 12.39
C ASN A 27 -5.30 4.45 12.95
N LEU A 28 -4.19 4.25 12.22
CA LEU A 28 -3.12 3.35 12.64
C LEU A 28 -1.99 4.09 13.38
N GLY A 29 -1.93 5.42 13.32
CA GLY A 29 -0.88 6.21 13.94
C GLY A 29 0.50 5.99 13.31
N ILE A 30 0.56 5.60 12.04
CA ILE A 30 1.81 5.31 11.31
C ILE A 30 1.92 6.23 10.08
N SER A 31 3.13 6.43 9.58
CA SER A 31 3.34 7.27 8.39
C SER A 31 2.70 6.69 7.15
N ARG A 32 2.37 7.54 6.17
CA ARG A 32 1.82 7.13 4.87
C ARG A 32 2.67 6.07 4.15
N THR A 33 4.00 6.18 4.22
CA THR A 33 4.92 5.17 3.68
C THR A 33 4.74 3.83 4.37
N SER A 34 4.56 3.82 5.70
CA SER A 34 4.33 2.60 6.48
C SER A 34 2.97 1.97 6.16
N VAL A 35 1.93 2.79 5.91
CA VAL A 35 0.63 2.30 5.42
C VAL A 35 0.80 1.58 4.08
N LEU A 36 1.52 2.18 3.14
CA LEU A 36 1.79 1.57 1.83
C LEU A 36 2.59 0.27 1.96
N GLU A 37 3.66 0.25 2.77
CA GLU A 37 4.43 -0.97 3.07
C GLU A 37 3.53 -2.06 3.68
N LEU A 38 2.62 -1.71 4.59
CA LEU A 38 1.69 -2.65 5.21
C LEU A 38 0.71 -3.23 4.18
N ILE A 39 0.08 -2.37 3.36
CA ILE A 39 -0.83 -2.81 2.29
C ILE A 39 -0.10 -3.79 1.36
N LEU A 40 1.10 -3.44 0.89
CA LEU A 40 1.90 -4.30 0.02
C LEU A 40 2.29 -5.61 0.70
N THR A 41 2.61 -5.58 1.99
CA THR A 41 2.94 -6.76 2.78
C THR A 41 1.74 -7.70 2.87
N VAL A 42 0.56 -7.18 3.21
CA VAL A 42 -0.69 -7.95 3.29
C VAL A 42 -1.06 -8.52 1.92
N SER A 43 -1.02 -7.70 0.87
CA SER A 43 -1.25 -8.14 -0.50
C SER A 43 -0.23 -9.20 -0.96
N GLY A 44 1.00 -9.14 -0.46
CA GLY A 44 2.06 -10.10 -0.77
C GLY A 44 1.89 -11.46 -0.09
N LYS A 45 1.08 -11.57 0.97
CA LYS A 45 0.82 -12.84 1.68
C LYS A 45 0.04 -13.83 0.82
N ASP A 46 -0.93 -13.34 0.03
CA ASP A 46 -1.69 -14.16 -0.92
C ASP A 46 -1.71 -13.50 -2.31
N LYS A 47 -0.65 -13.77 -3.06
CA LYS A 47 -0.46 -13.24 -4.41
C LYS A 47 -1.53 -13.74 -5.38
N SER A 48 -2.06 -14.94 -5.20
CA SER A 48 -3.04 -15.54 -6.11
C SER A 48 -4.40 -14.88 -5.97
N MET A 49 -4.85 -14.71 -4.73
CA MET A 49 -6.06 -13.96 -4.43
C MET A 49 -5.95 -12.52 -4.93
N MET A 50 -4.83 -11.84 -4.62
CA MET A 50 -4.65 -10.45 -5.06
C MET A 50 -4.62 -10.32 -6.58
N LEU A 51 -3.92 -11.21 -7.30
CA LEU A 51 -3.92 -11.21 -8.75
C LEU A 51 -5.33 -11.39 -9.31
N THR A 52 -6.14 -12.23 -8.69
CA THR A 52 -7.54 -12.46 -9.09
C THR A 52 -8.38 -11.20 -8.90
N LEU A 53 -8.26 -10.53 -7.75
CA LEU A 53 -8.97 -9.28 -7.47
C LEU A 53 -8.57 -8.16 -8.43
N LEU A 54 -7.28 -8.02 -8.72
CA LEU A 54 -6.78 -7.01 -9.66
C LEU A 54 -7.28 -7.27 -11.09
N LYS A 55 -7.26 -8.52 -11.56
CA LYS A 55 -7.82 -8.87 -12.88
C LYS A 55 -9.30 -8.53 -12.98
N LYS A 56 -10.09 -8.79 -11.94
CA LYS A 56 -11.51 -8.44 -11.88
C LYS A 56 -11.76 -6.94 -11.89
N ALA A 57 -10.87 -6.13 -11.35
CA ALA A 57 -11.02 -4.67 -11.32
C ALA A 57 -10.66 -4.00 -12.66
N ILE A 58 -9.86 -4.67 -13.50
CA ILE A 58 -9.44 -4.19 -14.82
C ILE A 58 -10.44 -4.61 -15.92
N SER A 59 -11.09 -5.76 -15.74
CA SER A 59 -12.07 -6.32 -16.68
C SER A 59 -13.44 -5.70 -16.50
#